data_AF-A0A2R8F3X6-F1
#
_entry.id   AF-A0A2R8F3X6-F1
#
_cell.length_a   1.000
_cell.length_b   1.000
_cell.length_c   1.000
_cell.angle_alpha   90.00
_cell.angle_beta   90.00
_cell.angle_gamma   90.00
#
_symmetry.space_group_name_H-M   'P 1'
#
loop_
_entity.id
_entity.type
_entity.pdbx_description
1 polymer ?
#
loop_
_entity_poly.entity_id
_entity_poly.type
_entity_poly.pdbx_seq_one_letter_code
_entity_poly.pdbx_strand_id
1 'polypeptide(L)' 'MPKSYSQDFREKVIKYVNQGKSCNAASVKFDIAANTVRNWYKRYKKVIIKKEIVLVKKIYKIEFEKYISLNQNLTLA' A
#
# COMPACT_ATOMS: atom_id res chain seq x y z
N MET A 1 16.13 -4.53 -25.56
CA MET A 1 15.06 -4.19 -24.59
C MET A 1 15.70 -3.68 -23.31
N PRO A 2 15.18 -2.63 -22.63
CA PRO A 2 15.69 -2.29 -21.30
C PRO A 2 15.45 -3.48 -20.36
N LYS A 3 16.51 -3.91 -19.66
CA LYS A 3 16.43 -5.00 -18.67
C LYS A 3 15.46 -4.59 -17.56
N SER A 4 14.27 -5.16 -17.59
CA SER A 4 13.28 -4.93 -16.54
C SER A 4 13.58 -5.86 -15.37
N TYR A 5 13.75 -5.30 -14.18
CA TYR A 5 13.86 -6.09 -12.96
C TYR A 5 12.61 -6.93 -12.75
N SER A 6 12.77 -8.19 -12.32
CA SER A 6 11.66 -9.07 -11.96
C SER A 6 10.84 -8.51 -10.79
N GLN A 7 9.58 -8.92 -10.70
CA GLN A 7 8.69 -8.49 -9.63
C GLN A 7 9.23 -8.91 -8.26
N ASP A 8 9.64 -10.17 -8.12
CA ASP A 8 10.17 -10.73 -6.87
C ASP A 8 11.41 -9.95 -6.37
N PHE A 9 12.27 -9.51 -7.30
CA PHE A 9 13.43 -8.71 -6.95
C PHE A 9 13.01 -7.35 -6.38
N ARG A 10 12.05 -6.68 -7.03
CA ARG A 10 11.51 -5.40 -6.54
C ARG A 10 10.90 -5.57 -5.15
N GLU A 11 10.16 -6.65 -4.93
CA GLU A 11 9.54 -6.94 -3.64
C GLU A 11 10.57 -7.17 -2.53
N LYS A 12 11.65 -7.91 -2.81
CA LYS A 12 12.77 -8.08 -1.86
C LYS A 12 13.41 -6.73 -1.49
N VAL A 13 13.66 -5.87 -2.47
CA VAL A 13 14.23 -4.52 -2.26
C VAL A 13 13.29 -3.67 -1.41
N ILE A 14 12.00 -3.65 -1.74
CA ILE A 14 11.01 -2.85 -1.00
C ILE A 14 10.80 -3.37 0.42
N LYS A 15 10.79 -4.69 0.63
CA LYS A 15 10.69 -5.28 1.98
C LYS A 15 11.85 -4.81 2.86
N TYR A 16 13.06 -4.77 2.32
CA TYR A 16 14.24 -4.27 3.05
C TYR A 16 14.10 -2.78 3.44
N VAL A 17 13.61 -1.93 2.53
CA VAL A 17 13.34 -0.52 2.83
C VAL A 17 12.23 -0.38 3.88
N ASN A 18 11.19 -1.22 3.80
CA ASN A 18 10.06 -1.20 4.74
C ASN A 18 10.44 -1.63 6.16
N GLN A 19 11.57 -2.34 6.34
CA GLN A 19 12.16 -2.65 7.65
C GLN A 19 12.92 -1.45 8.27
N GLY A 20 12.72 -0.24 7.76
CA GLY A 20 13.35 0.98 8.26
C GLY A 20 14.72 1.30 7.67
N LYS A 21 15.17 0.56 6.64
CA LYS A 21 16.44 0.81 5.97
C LYS A 21 16.29 1.90 4.92
N SER A 22 17.32 2.73 4.74
CA SER A 22 17.30 3.81 3.75
C SER A 22 17.35 3.28 2.31
N CYS A 23 16.86 4.08 1.36
CA CYS A 23 16.98 3.76 -0.07
C CYS A 23 18.45 3.64 -0.50
N ASN A 24 19.36 4.41 0.11
CA ASN A 24 20.79 4.33 -0.12
C ASN A 24 21.38 3.00 0.39
N ALA A 25 20.96 2.54 1.57
CA ALA A 25 21.38 1.24 2.09
C ALA A 25 20.89 0.08 1.19
N ALA A 26 19.67 0.18 0.66
CA ALA A 26 19.15 -0.77 -0.32
C ALA A 26 19.93 -0.71 -1.65
N SER A 27 20.26 0.50 -2.11
CA SER A 27 21.05 0.72 -3.33
C SER A 27 22.39 -0.01 -3.29
N VAL A 28 23.14 0.16 -2.19
CA VAL A 28 24.43 -0.53 -1.98
C VAL A 28 24.23 -2.05 -1.87
N LYS A 29 23.23 -2.50 -1.12
CA LYS A 29 23.00 -3.93 -0.87
C LYS A 29 22.60 -4.72 -2.11
N PHE A 30 21.79 -4.12 -2.99
CA PHE A 30 21.20 -4.78 -4.15
C PHE A 30 21.82 -4.35 -5.48
N ASP A 31 22.87 -3.53 -5.42
CA ASP A 31 23.58 -2.96 -6.57
C ASP A 31 22.64 -2.35 -7.62
N ILE A 32 21.77 -1.44 -7.16
CA ILE A 32 20.83 -0.70 -8.01
C ILE A 32 20.86 0.77 -7.65
N ALA A 33 20.57 1.64 -8.61
CA ALA A 33 20.55 3.07 -8.36
C ALA A 33 19.53 3.44 -7.25
N ALA A 34 19.96 4.25 -6.27
CA ALA A 34 19.11 4.69 -5.17
C ALA A 34 17.82 5.40 -5.64
N ASN A 35 17.88 6.09 -6.79
CA ASN A 35 16.71 6.73 -7.38
C ASN A 35 15.66 5.70 -7.86
N THR A 36 16.10 4.56 -8.38
CA THR A 36 15.23 3.44 -8.76
C THR A 36 14.50 2.89 -7.53
N VAL A 37 15.23 2.66 -6.43
CA VAL A 37 14.65 2.21 -5.15
C VAL A 37 13.61 3.21 -4.65
N ARG A 38 13.95 4.50 -4.64
CA ARG A 38 13.05 5.58 -4.20
C ARG A 38 11.76 5.60 -5.02
N ASN A 39 11.86 5.45 -6.34
CA ASN A 39 10.70 5.42 -7.23
C ASN A 39 9.81 4.21 -6.98
N TRP A 40 10.38 3.03 -6.76
CA TRP A 40 9.61 1.85 -6.38
C TRP A 40 8.93 2.01 -5.03
N TYR A 41 9.63 2.57 -4.03
CA TYR A 41 9.07 2.77 -2.69
C TYR A 41 7.91 3.78 -2.68
N LYS A 42 8.02 4.86 -3.46
CA LYS A 42 6.91 5.82 -3.66
C LYS A 42 5.67 5.12 -4.24
N ARG A 43 5.85 4.26 -5.25
CA ARG A 43 4.74 3.49 -5.86
C ARG A 43 4.14 2.51 -4.87
N TYR A 44 4.98 1.81 -4.11
CA TYR A 44 4.55 0.88 -3.07
C TYR A 44 3.68 1.56 -2.00
N LYS A 45 4.13 2.70 -1.45
CA LYS A 45 3.34 3.49 -0.48
C LYS A 45 1.98 3.90 -1.01
N LYS A 46 1.91 4.36 -2.27
CA LYS A 46 0.64 4.73 -2.92
C LYS A 46 -0.32 3.54 -3.03
N VAL A 47 0.19 2.33 -3.26
CA VAL A 47 -0.63 1.12 -3.29
C VAL A 47 -1.16 0.74 -1.91
N ILE A 48 -0.33 0.82 -0.87
CA ILE A 48 -0.77 0.56 0.52
C ILE A 48 -1.89 1.51 0.92
N ILE A 49 -1.66 2.82 0.78
CA ILE A 49 -2.65 3.85 1.15
C ILE A 49 -3.98 3.61 0.42
N LYS A 50 -3.93 3.30 -0.89
CA LYS A 50 -5.15 2.96 -1.64
C LYS A 50 -5.87 1.73 -1.08
N LYS A 51 -5.14 0.68 -0.72
CA LYS A 51 -5.73 -0.53 -0.13
C LYS A 51 -6.38 -0.23 1.23
N GLU A 52 -5.72 0.53 2.09
CA GLU A 52 -6.26 0.95 3.39
C GLU A 52 -7.54 1.78 3.22
N ILE A 53 -7.56 2.76 2.32
CA ILE A 53 -8.76 3.57 2.03
C ILE A 53 -9.93 2.68 1.56
N VAL A 54 -9.66 1.69 0.70
CA VAL A 54 -10.69 0.77 0.21
C VAL A 54 -11.24 -0.10 1.34
N LEU A 55 -10.38 -0.62 2.21
CA LEU A 55 -10.81 -1.41 3.37
C LEU A 55 -11.67 -0.59 4.33
N VAL A 56 -11.25 0.63 4.64
CA VAL A 56 -12.01 1.57 5.48
C VAL A 56 -13.40 1.84 4.88
N LYS A 57 -13.49 2.12 3.58
CA LYS A 57 -14.80 2.29 2.91
C LYS A 57 -15.69 1.06 2.99
N LYS A 58 -15.10 -0.15 2.91
CA LYS A 58 -15.86 -1.40 3.03
C LYS A 58 -16.39 -1.59 4.45
N ILE A 59 -15.60 -1.27 5.47
CA ILE A 59 -16.02 -1.31 6.88
C ILE A 59 -17.18 -0.32 7.11
N TYR A 60 -17.03 0.94 6.69
CA TYR A 60 -18.10 1.93 6.81
C TYR A 60 -19.40 1.49 6.12
N LYS A 61 -19.30 0.88 4.92
CA LYS A 61 -20.47 0.36 4.22
C LYS A 61 -21.19 -0.72 5.03
N ILE A 62 -20.43 -1.66 5.60
CA ILE A 62 -20.99 -2.74 6.44
C ILE A 62 -21.65 -2.17 7.70
N GLU A 63 -20.99 -1.21 8.37
CA GLU A 63 -21.54 -0.54 9.56
C GLU A 63 -22.83 0.21 9.24
N PHE A 64 -22.88 0.89 8.09
CA PHE A 64 -24.06 1.61 7.63
C PHE A 64 -25.23 0.67 7.30
N GLU A 65 -24.97 -0.42 6.56
CA GLU A 65 -25.98 -1.45 6.26
C GLU A 65 -26.51 -2.08 7.55
N LYS A 66 -25.64 -2.35 8.53
CA LYS A 66 -26.02 -2.84 9.86
C LYS A 66 -26.89 -1.82 10.59
N TYR A 67 -26.53 -0.54 10.59
CA TYR A 67 -27.33 0.52 11.20
C TYR A 67 -28.74 0.58 10.59
N ILE A 68 -28.86 0.58 9.26
CA ILE A 68 -30.16 0.58 8.60
C ILE A 68 -30.99 -0.66 9.00
N SER A 69 -30.37 -1.84 9.00
CA SER A 69 -31.07 -3.08 9.36
C SER A 69 -31.64 -3.08 10.78
N LEU A 70 -30.93 -2.46 11.73
CA LEU A 70 -31.34 -2.37 13.14
C LEU A 70 -32.40 -1.30 13.38
N ASN A 71 -32.52 -0.34 12.47
CA ASN A 71 -33.32 0.87 12.63
C ASN A 71 -34.37 1.01 11.52
N GLN A 72 -34.88 -0.11 10.98
CA GLN A 72 -35.82 -0.14 9.85
C GLN A 72 -37.09 0.72 10.05
N ASN A 73 -37.47 1.02 11.29
CA ASN A 73 -38.65 1.83 11.64
C ASN A 73 -38.29 3.20 12.25
N LEU A 74 -37.02 3.64 12.19
CA LEU A 74 -36.66 4.98 12.64
C LEU A 74 -37.11 6.00 11.61
N THR A 75 -38.10 6.81 11.99
CA THR A 75 -38.44 8.05 11.31
C THR A 75 -37.74 9.22 12.01
N LEU A 76 -37.25 10.19 11.24
CA LEU A 76 -36.85 11.48 11.77
C LEU A 76 -38.12 12.14 12.33
N ALA A 77 -38.17 12.30 13.65
CA ALA A 77 -39.21 13.06 14.34
C ALA A 77 -39.04 14.56 14.06
#